data_AF-W1XZ94-F1
#
_entry.id   AF-W1XZ94-F1
#
_cell.length_a   1.000
_cell.length_b   1.000
_cell.length_c   1.000
_cell.angle_alpha   90.00
_cell.angle_beta   90.00
_cell.angle_gamma   90.00
#
_symmetry.space_group_name_H-M   'P 1'
#
loop_
_entity.id
_entity.type
_entity.pdbx_description
1 polymer ?
#
loop_
_entity_poly.entity_id
_entity_poly.type
_entity_poly.pdbx_seq_one_letter_code
_entity_poly.pdbx_strand_id
1 'polypeptide(L)' 'EQIPRSWLKSMEARRAFLRGAFLGGGSVNKPQSDYHLEFMTGNEIFAREIIHVLRLFHIHAGLTERKEEYVVYLKEG' A
#
# COMPACT_ATOMS: atom_id res chain seq x y z
N GLU A 1 6.71 -7.24 11.17
CA GLU A 1 6.43 -6.59 12.47
C GLU A 1 5.55 -5.37 12.21
N GLN A 2 4.62 -5.02 13.10
CA GLN A 2 3.76 -3.85 12.91
C GLN A 2 4.56 -2.55 13.15
N ILE A 3 4.31 -1.54 12.33
CA ILE A 3 4.93 -0.22 12.53
C ILE A 3 4.32 0.48 13.76
N PRO A 4 5.14 1.15 14.59
CA PRO A 4 4.62 1.93 15.71
C PRO A 4 3.69 3.04 15.22
N ARG A 5 2.47 3.11 15.77
CA ARG A 5 1.48 4.16 15.41
C ARG A 5 2.01 5.58 15.67
N SER A 6 2.94 5.73 16.61
CA SER A 6 3.62 7.00 16.89
C SER A 6 4.38 7.57 15.69
N TRP A 7 4.82 6.74 14.74
CA TRP A 7 5.52 7.17 13.53
C TRP A 7 4.58 7.82 12.50
N LEU A 8 3.27 7.52 12.55
CA LEU A 8 2.28 7.99 11.58
C LEU A 8 1.51 9.24 12.04
N LYS A 9 2.04 9.99 13.02
CA LYS A 9 1.35 11.15 13.60
C LYS A 9 1.18 12.31 12.63
N SER A 10 2.15 12.56 11.75
CA SER A 10 2.10 13.66 10.78
C SER A 10 1.74 13.21 9.37
N MET A 11 1.22 14.13 8.57
CA MET A 11 0.92 13.88 7.17
C MET A 11 2.19 13.59 6.36
N GLU A 12 3.30 14.25 6.69
CA GLU A 12 4.61 14.08 6.07
C GLU A 12 5.14 12.66 6.30
N ALA A 13 5.00 12.13 7.51
CA ALA A 13 5.43 10.78 7.84
C ALA A 13 4.58 9.72 7.12
N ARG A 14 3.26 9.91 7.04
CA ARG A 14 2.38 9.03 6.26
C ARG A 14 2.74 9.02 4.77
N ARG A 15 3.02 10.20 4.19
CA ARG A 15 3.52 10.32 2.80
C ARG A 15 4.89 9.67 2.62
N ALA A 16 5.80 9.85 3.58
CA ALA A 16 7.13 9.23 3.55
C ALA A 16 7.02 7.69 3.59
N PHE A 17 6.15 7.15 4.45
CA PHE A 17 5.87 5.73 4.52
C PHE A 17 5.40 5.17 3.17
N LEU A 18 4.37 5.77 2.56
CA LEU A 18 3.85 5.31 1.27
C LEU A 18 4.89 5.44 0.14
N ARG A 19 5.69 6.51 0.14
CA ARG A 19 6.81 6.65 -0.82
C ARG A 19 7.84 5.54 -0.66
N GLY A 20 8.23 5.21 0.58
CA GLY A 20 9.15 4.11 0.85
C GLY A 20 8.59 2.76 0.41
N ALA A 21 7.33 2.49 0.75
CA ALA A 21 6.63 1.28 0.33
C ALA A 21 6.56 1.18 -1.20
N PHE A 22 6.28 2.30 -1.87
CA PHE A 22 6.22 2.36 -3.34
C PHE A 22 7.58 2.12 -3.98
N LEU A 23 8.65 2.71 -3.46
CA LEU A 23 10.00 2.48 -3.97
C LEU A 23 10.49 1.04 -3.73
N GLY A 24 10.04 0.40 -2.65
CA GLY A 24 10.44 -0.96 -2.29
C GLY A 24 9.70 -2.07 -3.04
N GLY A 25 8.46 -1.84 -3.46
CA GLY A 25 7.65 -2.87 -4.12
C GLY A 25 6.39 -2.35 -4.80
N GLY A 26 6.31 -1.05 -5.08
CA GLY A 26 5.18 -0.42 -5.75
C GLY A 26 5.33 -0.41 -7.26
N SER A 27 4.20 -0.44 -7.96
CA SER A 27 4.15 -0.31 -9.42
C SER A 27 2.89 0.47 -9.82
N VAL A 28 2.98 1.16 -10.96
CA VAL A 28 1.85 1.85 -11.60
C VAL A 28 1.66 1.23 -12.97
N ASN A 29 0.47 0.69 -13.23
CA ASN A 29 0.13 0.16 -14.55
C ASN A 29 -0.36 1.27 -15.47
N LYS A 30 -0.35 0.98 -16.79
CA LYS A 30 -0.90 1.90 -17.78
C LYS A 30 -2.39 2.15 -17.53
N PRO A 31 -2.91 3.37 -17.78
CA PRO A 31 -4.30 3.76 -17.51
C PRO A 31 -5.37 2.97 -18.30
N GLN A 32 -4.96 2.05 -19.18
CA GLN A 32 -5.86 1.13 -19.88
C GLN A 32 -6.24 -0.12 -19.06
N SER A 33 -5.69 -0.28 -17.85
CA SER A 33 -6.02 -1.35 -16.90
C SER A 33 -6.80 -0.80 -15.71
N ASP A 34 -7.73 -1.59 -15.16
CA ASP A 34 -8.56 -1.24 -14.01
C ASP A 34 -7.78 -1.06 -12.68
N TYR A 35 -6.45 -1.23 -12.69
CA TYR A 35 -5.58 -1.14 -11.53
C TYR A 35 -4.51 -0.07 -11.74
N HIS A 36 -4.64 1.06 -11.06
CA HIS A 36 -3.75 2.21 -11.27
C HIS A 36 -2.51 2.20 -10.39
N LEU A 37 -2.53 1.45 -9.28
CA LEU A 37 -1.44 1.39 -8.32
C LEU A 37 -1.47 0.07 -7.57
N GLU A 38 -0.31 -0.58 -7.48
CA GLU A 38 -0.12 -1.80 -6.70
C GLU A 38 1.12 -1.72 -5.80
N PHE A 39 1.10 -2.46 -4.69
CA PHE A 39 2.25 -2.73 -3.83
C PHE A 39 2.36 -4.25 -3.63
N MET A 40 3.54 -4.81 -3.84
CA MET A 40 3.84 -6.23 -3.69
C MET A 40 4.80 -6.45 -2.51
N THR A 41 4.49 -7.43 -1.66
CA THR A 41 5.35 -7.82 -0.53
C THR A 41 5.05 -9.23 -0.03
N GLY A 42 6.09 -9.99 0.32
CA GLY A 42 5.92 -11.31 0.94
C GLY A 42 5.48 -11.25 2.41
N ASN A 43 5.24 -10.05 2.94
CA ASN A 43 4.87 -9.83 4.34
C ASN A 43 3.43 -9.33 4.47
N GLU A 44 2.53 -10.20 4.91
CA GLU A 44 1.11 -9.88 5.10
C GLU A 44 0.90 -8.70 6.05
N ILE A 45 1.67 -8.63 7.14
CA ILE A 45 1.57 -7.56 8.12
C ILE A 45 1.91 -6.22 7.46
N PHE A 46 2.96 -6.19 6.64
CA PHE A 46 3.34 -4.97 5.92
C PHE A 46 2.29 -4.56 4.89
N ALA A 47 1.71 -5.51 4.15
CA ALA A 47 0.61 -5.24 3.23
C ALA A 47 -0.60 -4.61 3.96
N ARG A 48 -0.95 -5.14 5.15
CA ARG A 48 -2.01 -4.58 6.00
C ARG A 48 -1.67 -3.18 6.54
N GLU A 49 -0.41 -2.90 6.83
CA GLU A 49 0.05 -1.56 7.21
C GLU A 49 -0.07 -0.55 6.05
N ILE A 50 0.25 -0.95 4.82
CA ILE A 50 0.04 -0.11 3.63
C ILE A 50 -1.45 0.25 3.49
N ILE A 51 -2.35 -0.73 3.61
CA ILE A 51 -3.80 -0.49 3.56
C ILE A 51 -4.25 0.44 4.69
N HIS A 52 -3.72 0.26 5.89
CA HIS A 52 -4.03 1.16 7.01
C HIS A 52 -3.61 2.60 6.70
N VAL A 53 -2.39 2.81 6.21
CA VAL A 53 -1.90 4.17 5.89
C VAL A 53 -2.68 4.78 4.73
N LEU A 54 -3.01 4.02 3.66
CA LEU A 54 -3.87 4.47 2.57
C LEU A 54 -5.26 4.92 3.08
N ARG A 55 -5.84 4.19 4.04
CA ARG A 55 -7.11 4.55 4.66
C ARG A 55 -7.04 5.88 5.43
N LEU A 56 -5.89 6.24 5.99
CA LEU A 56 -5.69 7.57 6.60
C LEU A 56 -5.74 8.72 5.59
N PHE A 57 -5.64 8.42 4.29
CA PHE A 57 -5.87 9.34 3.18
C PHE A 57 -7.26 9.17 2.54
N HIS A 58 -8.16 8.41 3.16
CA HIS A 58 -9.47 8.04 2.60
C HIS A 58 -9.39 7.27 1.27
N ILE A 59 -8.27 6.59 1.03
CA ILE A 59 -8.08 5.72 -0.13
C ILE A 59 -8.39 4.29 0.28
N HIS A 60 -9.34 3.67 -0.41
CA HIS A 60 -9.69 2.27 -0.22
C HIS A 60 -8.85 1.40 -1.17
N ALA A 61 -8.14 0.43 -0.60
CA ALA A 61 -7.34 -0.53 -1.35
C ALA A 61 -7.78 -1.96 -1.02
N GLY A 62 -7.71 -2.84 -2.02
CA GLY A 62 -7.90 -4.28 -1.86
C GLY A 62 -6.59 -4.98 -1.50
N LEU A 63 -6.71 -6.18 -0.95
CA LEU A 63 -5.62 -7.12 -0.70
C LEU A 63 -5.92 -8.41 -1.43
N THR A 64 -4.95 -8.96 -2.16
CA THR A 64 -5.01 -10.33 -2.69
C THR A 64 -3.68 -11.02 -2.46
N GLU A 65 -3.71 -12.34 -2.39
CA GLU A 65 -2.52 -13.18 -2.40
C GLU A 65 -2.27 -13.71 -3.81
N ARG A 66 -1.01 -13.69 -4.27
CA ARG A 66 -0.61 -14.20 -5.58
C ARG A 66 0.81 -14.77 -5.49
N LYS A 67 0.98 -16.05 -5.78
CA LYS A 67 2.30 -16.73 -5.76
C LYS A 67 3.05 -16.50 -4.43
N GLU A 68 2.36 -16.65 -3.29
CA GLU A 68 2.91 -16.44 -1.94
C GLU A 68 3.29 -14.98 -1.61
N GLU A 69 2.95 -14.04 -2.50
CA GLU A 69 3.12 -12.60 -2.29
C GLU A 69 1.77 -11.94 -2.00
N TYR A 70 1.78 -10.88 -1.21
CA TYR A 70 0.61 -10.05 -0.93
C TYR A 70 0.62 -8.82 -1.83
N VAL A 71 -0.47 -8.63 -2.57
CA VAL A 71 -0.66 -7.50 -3.48
C VAL A 71 -1.74 -6.58 -2.93
N VAL A 72 -1.34 -5.36 -2.56
CA VAL A 72 -2.25 -4.25 -2.25
C VAL A 72 -2.54 -3.51 -3.53
N TYR A 73 -3.80 -3.33 -3.91
CA TYR A 73 -4.17 -2.68 -5.18
C TYR A 73 -5.29 -1.65 -5.00
N LEU A 74 -5.27 -0.61 -5.82
CA LEU A 74 -6.34 0.37 -5.92
C LEU A 74 -7.21 0.00 -7.13
N LYS A 75 -8.49 -0.30 -6.89
CA LYS A 75 -9.51 -0.35 -7.95
C LYS A 75 -10.09 1.04 -8.10
N GLU A 76 -10.17 1.54 -9.32
CA GLU A 76 -11.14 2.60 -9.61
C GLU A 76 -12.54 1.99 -9.46
N GLY A 77 -13.39 2.69 -8.72
CA GLY A 77 -14.81 2.36 -8.59
C GLY A 77 -15.60 2.93 -9.76
#